data_AF-A0A9D7H9C1-F1
#
_entry.id   AF-A0A9D7H9C1-F1
#
_cell.length_a   1.000
_cell.length_b   1.000
_cell.length_c   1.000
_cell.angle_alpha   90.00
_cell.angle_beta   90.00
_cell.angle_gamma   90.00
#
_symmetry.space_group_name_H-M   'P 1'
#
loop_
_entity.id
_entity.type
_entity.pdbx_description
1 polymer ?
#
loop_
_entity_poly.entity_id
_entity_poly.type
_entity_poly.pdbx_seq_one_letter_code
_entity_poly.pdbx_strand_id
1 'polypeptide(L)' 'MNNDRDPILVAIGGSAPTNVVNNVYSRLDVNLDGVIKYVGANNDRDPILTTVGGSTPTNTRTAQLP' A
#
# COMPACT_ATOMS: atom_id res chain seq x y z
N MET A 1 0.29 -6.92 -14.66
CA MET A 1 -0.23 -7.99 -13.80
C MET A 1 0.27 -7.91 -12.36
N ASN A 2 1.16 -6.98 -12.00
CA ASN A 2 1.63 -6.80 -10.62
C ASN A 2 0.97 -5.53 -10.06
N ASN A 3 -0.08 -5.71 -9.25
CA ASN A 3 -0.74 -4.65 -8.50
C ASN A 3 -0.29 -4.78 -7.04
N ASP A 4 0.27 -3.71 -6.46
CA ASP A 4 0.73 -3.67 -5.07
C ASP A 4 -0.40 -3.84 -4.04
N ARG A 5 -1.66 -3.80 -4.50
CA ARG A 5 -2.84 -4.12 -3.70
C ARG A 5 -2.77 -5.51 -3.06
N ASP A 6 -2.45 -6.53 -3.83
CA ASP A 6 -2.59 -7.92 -3.37
C ASP A 6 -1.58 -8.25 -2.26
N PRO A 7 -0.30 -7.86 -2.37
CA PRO A 7 0.65 -8.02 -1.27
C PRO A 7 0.24 -7.31 0.03
N ILE A 8 -0.26 -6.07 -0.05
CA ILE A 8 -0.66 -5.31 1.16
C ILE A 8 -1.88 -5.95 1.83
N LEU A 9 -2.88 -6.39 1.06
CA LEU A 9 -4.06 -7.07 1.60
C LEU A 9 -3.69 -8.41 2.25
N VAL A 10 -2.82 -9.19 1.62
CA VAL A 10 -2.31 -10.44 2.22
C VAL A 10 -1.57 -10.15 3.54
N ALA A 11 -0.77 -9.09 3.60
CA ALA A 11 -0.01 -8.75 4.80
C ALA A 11 -0.90 -8.35 5.99
N ILE A 12 -2.06 -7.73 5.75
CA ILE A 12 -3.02 -7.40 6.82
C ILE A 12 -4.00 -8.54 7.17
N GLY A 13 -3.79 -9.75 6.65
CA GLY A 13 -4.61 -10.92 6.97
C GLY A 13 -5.76 -11.17 6.01
N GLY A 14 -5.64 -10.73 4.74
CA GLY A 14 -6.49 -11.20 3.64
C GLY A 14 -7.33 -10.11 2.96
N SER A 15 -8.50 -10.48 2.45
CA SER A 15 -9.31 -9.65 1.55
C SER A 15 -10.02 -8.47 2.21
N ALA A 16 -10.01 -8.38 3.55
CA ALA A 16 -10.63 -7.31 4.31
C ALA A 16 -9.67 -6.11 4.43
N PRO A 17 -9.95 -4.97 3.76
CA PRO A 17 -9.02 -3.83 3.70
C PRO A 17 -8.92 -3.06 5.03
N THR A 18 -9.80 -3.36 6.00
CA THR A 18 -9.91 -2.68 7.29
C THR A 18 -8.97 -3.24 8.35
N ASN A 19 -8.28 -4.34 8.07
CA ASN A 19 -7.35 -4.92 9.02
C ASN A 19 -6.09 -4.05 9.16
N VAL A 20 -5.51 -4.09 10.34
CA VAL A 20 -4.31 -3.34 10.71
C VAL A 20 -3.34 -4.30 11.37
N VAL A 21 -2.09 -4.26 10.95
CA VAL A 21 -1.01 -5.04 11.56
C VAL A 21 0.02 -4.08 12.12
N ASN A 22 0.21 -4.11 13.44
CA ASN A 22 1.10 -3.21 14.18
C ASN A 22 2.44 -3.87 14.49
N ASN A 23 3.45 -3.04 14.77
CA ASN A 23 4.79 -3.45 15.18
C ASN A 23 5.45 -4.39 14.16
N VAL A 24 5.33 -4.03 12.88
CA VAL A 24 5.92 -4.77 11.77
C VAL A 24 6.96 -3.92 11.06
N TYR A 25 8.11 -4.52 10.78
CA TYR A 25 9.08 -3.98 9.86
C TYR A 25 9.02 -4.78 8.56
N SER A 26 8.39 -4.21 7.52
CA SER A 26 8.11 -4.90 6.26
C SER A 26 8.39 -3.98 5.08
N ARG A 27 8.72 -4.56 3.93
CA ARG A 27 8.79 -3.81 2.66
C ARG A 27 7.45 -3.24 2.21
N LEU A 28 6.36 -3.66 2.84
CA LEU A 28 4.99 -3.20 2.60
C LEU A 28 4.56 -2.08 3.55
N ASP A 29 5.35 -1.79 4.59
CA ASP A 29 5.26 -0.56 5.37
C ASP A 29 6.04 0.51 4.61
N VAL A 30 5.36 1.20 3.69
CA VAL A 30 6.03 2.12 2.75
C VAL A 30 6.22 3.51 3.37
N ASN A 31 5.46 3.84 4.41
CA ASN A 31 5.59 5.10 5.14
C ASN A 31 6.55 4.98 6.35
N LEU A 32 6.98 3.76 6.68
CA LEU A 32 7.92 3.41 7.75
C LEU A 32 7.42 3.80 9.14
N ASP A 33 6.10 3.70 9.38
CA ASP A 33 5.46 3.98 10.68
C ASP A 33 5.32 2.74 11.58
N GLY A 34 5.74 1.56 11.09
CA GLY A 34 5.66 0.28 11.80
C GLY A 34 4.28 -0.37 11.77
N VAL A 35 3.35 0.12 10.94
CA VAL A 35 1.96 -0.33 10.88
C VAL A 35 1.48 -0.49 9.43
N ILE A 36 1.15 -1.71 9.04
CA ILE A 36 0.61 -1.95 7.69
C ILE A 36 -0.91 -1.72 7.67
N LYS A 37 -1.38 -0.83 6.78
CA LYS A 37 -2.82 -0.55 6.54
C LYS A 37 -3.13 -0.29 5.06
N TYR A 38 -4.31 -0.74 4.59
CA TYR A 38 -4.78 -0.46 3.22
C TYR A 38 -5.74 0.74 3.10
N VAL A 39 -6.48 1.07 4.17
CA VAL A 39 -7.40 2.23 4.23
C VAL A 39 -7.23 3.00 5.53
N GLY A 40 -7.81 4.20 5.60
CA GLY A 40 -7.71 5.09 6.77
C GLY A 40 -6.53 6.05 6.67
N ALA A 41 -6.34 6.88 7.69
CA ALA A 41 -5.21 7.80 7.75
C ALA A 41 -3.88 7.03 7.87
N ASN A 42 -2.82 7.55 7.24
CA ASN A 42 -1.49 6.94 7.20
C ASN A 42 -1.53 5.49 6.69
N ASN A 43 -2.31 5.23 5.64
CA ASN A 43 -2.27 3.94 4.97
C ASN A 43 -1.08 3.85 4.02
N ASP A 44 -0.60 2.64 3.76
CA ASP A 44 0.55 2.37 2.88
C ASP A 44 0.21 2.55 1.39
N ARG A 45 -1.09 2.59 1.06
CA ARG A 45 -1.55 2.75 -0.31
C ARG A 45 -1.33 4.17 -0.83
N ASP A 46 -1.54 5.19 -0.02
CA ASP A 46 -1.54 6.58 -0.47
C ASP A 46 -0.17 7.06 -0.98
N PRO A 47 0.97 6.75 -0.32
CA PRO A 47 2.30 7.04 -0.87
C PRO A 47 2.56 6.38 -2.23
N ILE A 48 2.04 5.16 -2.45
CA ILE A 48 2.15 4.46 -3.73
C ILE A 48 1.34 5.19 -4.81
N LEU A 49 0.11 5.59 -4.48
CA LEU A 49 -0.80 6.31 -5.37
C LEU A 49 -0.27 7.67 -5.84
N THR A 50 0.34 8.43 -4.93
CA THR A 50 1.00 9.69 -5.29
C THR A 50 2.14 9.47 -6.28
N THR A 51 2.90 8.37 -6.14
CA THR A 51 4.03 8.03 -7.03
C THR A 51 3.56 7.62 -8.44
N VAL A 52 2.42 6.93 -8.55
CA VAL A 52 1.84 6.50 -9.84
C VAL A 52 0.93 7.57 -10.48
N GLY A 53 0.74 8.71 -9.84
CA GLY A 53 0.09 9.88 -10.41
C GLY A 53 -1.44 9.88 -10.36
N GLY A 54 -2.05 9.29 -9.32
CA GLY A 54 -3.51 9.41 -9.16
C GLY A 54 -4.06 8.78 -7.89
N SER A 55 -5.22 9.23 -7.44
CA SER A 55 -5.95 8.67 -6.29
C SER A 55 -6.70 7.36 -6.61
N THR A 56 -6.81 7.02 -7.90
CA THR A 56 -7.51 5.82 -8.37
C THR A 56 -6.55 4.62 -8.39
N PRO A 57 -6.85 3.52 -7.66
CA PRO A 57 -5.97 2.37 -7.49
C PRO A 57 -5.85 1.46 -8.72
N THR A 58 -6.37 1.89 -9.86
CA THR A 58 -6.24 1.21 -11.15
C THR A 58 -5.10 1.77 -11.99
N ASN A 59 -4.48 2.88 -11.58
CA ASN A 59 -3.34 3.45 -12.30
C ASN A 59 -2.10 2.57 -12.12
N THR A 60 -1.53 2.14 -13.23
CA THR A 60 -0.26 1.42 -13.28
C THR A 60 0.78 2.31 -13.95
N ARG A 61 1.92 2.52 -13.30
CA ARG A 61 3.06 3.27 -13.87
C ARG A 61 4.22 2.30 -14.07
N THR A 62 4.66 2.13 -15.31
CA THR A 62 5.73 1.16 -15.65
C THR A 62 7.11 1.60 -15.16
N ALA A 63 7.35 2.91 -15.06
CA ALA A 63 8.57 3.49 -14.51
C ALA A 63 8.35 4.96 -14.09
N GLN A 64 9.14 5.42 -13.11
CA GLN A 64 9.27 6.85 -12.83
C GLN A 64 10.26 7.46 -13.83
N LEU A 65 9.86 8.57 -14.46
CA LEU A 65 10.78 9.37 -15.27
C LEU A 65 11.61 10.25 -14.31
N PRO A 66 12.93 10.40 -14.53
CA PRO A 66 13.81 11.21 -13.67
C PRO A 66 13.32 12.64 -13.44
#